data_AF-A0A0B7IS21-F1
#
_entry.id   AF-A0A0B7IS21-F1
#
_cell.length_a   1.000
_cell.length_b   1.000
_cell.length_c   1.000
_cell.angle_alpha   90.00
_cell.angle_beta   90.00
_cell.angle_gamma   90.00
#
_symmetry.space_group_name_H-M   'P 1'
#
loop_
_entity.id
_entity.type
_entity.pdbx_description
1 polymer ?
#
loop_
_entity_poly.entity_id
_entity_poly.type
_entity_poly.pdbx_seq_one_letter_code
_entity_poly.pdbx_strand_id
1 'polypeptide(L)'
;MKAPKEKHLRHLDRKFIKRLVRWMENVVKHHRFAVFTTAVTMLVLSIIGIYKIRVSGSLIEDMPQSAPFFEDILFFEEQFGGIMPLEITIDTKRKNGISQLATLKRIEELSAYIEEIPEISKPISITNLVKYAKQAYYNGNPEYYELPSSQEQYFIMPFIKNSKADGNMLSAYADSLGQVARITTFMKDIGTERMEKIEQDIYQKAQKYFQMSAMK
;
A
#
# COMPACT_ATOMS: atom_id res chain seq x y z
N MET A 1 -65.12 -28.18 12.80
CA MET A 1 -64.01 -27.30 12.37
C MET A 1 -64.29 -26.84 10.95
N LYS A 2 -64.29 -25.52 10.68
CA LYS A 2 -64.55 -24.98 9.33
C LYS A 2 -63.30 -25.17 8.46
N ALA A 3 -63.49 -25.65 7.24
CA ALA A 3 -62.43 -25.80 6.24
C ALA A 3 -61.81 -24.42 5.88
N PRO A 4 -60.48 -24.33 5.68
CA PRO A 4 -59.82 -23.05 5.42
C PRO A 4 -60.15 -22.48 4.03
N LYS A 5 -60.17 -21.14 3.90
CA LYS A 5 -60.58 -20.40 2.69
C LYS A 5 -59.59 -20.53 1.53
N GLU A 6 -60.12 -20.74 0.32
CA GLU A 6 -59.41 -21.03 -0.95
C GLU A 6 -58.38 -19.98 -1.43
N LYS A 7 -58.41 -18.75 -0.90
CA LYS A 7 -57.54 -17.65 -1.36
C LYS A 7 -56.04 -17.91 -1.09
N HIS A 8 -55.72 -18.82 -0.17
CA HIS A 8 -54.35 -19.22 0.14
C HIS A 8 -53.82 -20.37 -0.74
N LEU A 9 -54.61 -20.96 -1.65
CA LEU A 9 -54.18 -22.07 -2.51
C LEU A 9 -53.72 -21.65 -3.92
N ARG A 10 -53.89 -20.36 -4.30
CA ARG A 10 -53.57 -19.86 -5.66
C ARG A 10 -52.08 -19.80 -6.01
N HIS A 11 -51.16 -19.90 -5.06
CA HIS A 11 -49.72 -19.91 -5.35
C HIS A 11 -49.20 -21.27 -5.85
N LEU A 12 -49.97 -22.35 -5.64
CA LEU A 12 -49.66 -23.70 -6.16
C LEU A 12 -50.28 -23.97 -7.54
N ASP A 13 -51.05 -23.03 -8.09
CA ASP A 13 -51.81 -23.23 -9.33
C ASP A 13 -51.18 -22.61 -10.59
N ARG A 14 -49.89 -22.27 -10.51
CA ARG A 14 -49.10 -22.04 -11.72
C ARG A 14 -48.73 -23.40 -12.30
N LYS A 15 -49.39 -23.81 -13.39
CA LYS A 15 -49.10 -25.05 -14.16
C LYS A 15 -47.59 -25.28 -14.38
N PHE A 16 -46.81 -24.20 -14.45
CA PHE A 16 -45.35 -24.19 -14.47
C PHE A 16 -44.71 -24.83 -13.23
N ILE A 17 -45.06 -24.41 -12.01
CA ILE A 17 -44.49 -24.95 -10.76
C ILE A 17 -44.81 -26.44 -10.63
N LYS A 18 -46.05 -26.84 -10.91
CA LYS A 18 -46.45 -28.27 -10.94
C LYS A 18 -45.70 -29.08 -12.02
N ARG A 19 -45.26 -28.45 -13.10
CA ARG A 19 -44.45 -29.10 -14.16
C ARG A 19 -42.98 -29.20 -13.74
N LEU A 20 -42.43 -28.15 -13.13
CA LEU A 20 -41.07 -28.12 -12.60
C LEU A 20 -40.87 -29.16 -11.49
N VAL A 21 -41.81 -29.24 -10.54
CA VAL A 21 -41.76 -30.22 -9.44
C VAL A 21 -41.82 -31.65 -9.96
N ARG A 22 -42.73 -31.96 -10.90
CA ARG A 22 -42.81 -33.30 -11.51
C ARG A 22 -41.56 -33.64 -12.34
N TRP A 23 -40.98 -32.65 -13.02
CA TRP A 23 -39.72 -32.84 -13.74
C TRP A 23 -38.58 -33.15 -12.76
N MET A 24 -38.42 -32.37 -11.69
CA MET A 24 -37.43 -32.64 -10.63
C MET A 24 -37.63 -34.03 -10.02
N GLU A 25 -38.86 -34.40 -9.67
CA GLU A 25 -39.17 -35.72 -9.11
C GLU A 25 -38.74 -36.86 -10.06
N ASN A 26 -39.03 -36.71 -11.36
CA ASN A 26 -38.67 -37.72 -12.35
C ASN A 26 -37.16 -37.82 -12.58
N VAL A 27 -36.47 -36.68 -12.62
CA VAL A 27 -35.01 -36.62 -12.76
C VAL A 27 -34.33 -37.26 -11.56
N VAL A 28 -34.75 -36.93 -10.35
CA VAL A 28 -34.15 -37.47 -9.12
C VAL A 28 -34.40 -38.97 -8.96
N LYS A 29 -35.63 -39.45 -9.25
CA LYS A 29 -35.99 -40.86 -9.05
C LYS A 29 -35.38 -41.80 -10.10
N HIS A 30 -35.35 -41.40 -11.36
CA HIS A 30 -34.97 -42.32 -12.46
C HIS A 30 -33.56 -42.05 -13.02
N HIS A 31 -32.96 -40.90 -12.76
CA HIS A 31 -31.68 -40.50 -13.34
C HIS A 31 -30.60 -40.23 -12.28
N ARG A 32 -30.57 -41.01 -11.21
CA ARG A 32 -29.61 -40.86 -10.09
C ARG A 32 -28.14 -40.67 -10.54
N PHE A 33 -27.68 -41.44 -11.52
CA PHE A 33 -26.30 -41.34 -12.02
C PHE A 33 -26.05 -39.99 -12.72
N ALA A 34 -27.00 -39.50 -13.53
CA ALA A 34 -26.91 -38.20 -14.18
C ALA A 34 -26.90 -37.05 -13.15
N VAL A 35 -27.71 -37.16 -12.08
CA VAL A 35 -27.74 -36.17 -10.99
C VAL A 35 -26.39 -36.10 -10.28
N PHE A 36 -25.82 -37.24 -9.87
CA PHE A 36 -24.50 -37.26 -9.21
C PHE A 36 -23.39 -36.75 -10.13
N THR A 37 -23.39 -37.17 -11.40
CA THR A 37 -22.40 -36.70 -12.38
C THR A 37 -22.47 -35.19 -12.58
N THR A 38 -23.68 -34.64 -12.68
CA THR A 38 -23.90 -33.19 -12.83
C THR A 38 -23.44 -32.44 -11.59
N ALA A 39 -23.77 -32.93 -10.38
CA ALA A 39 -23.35 -32.32 -9.13
C ALA A 39 -21.83 -32.31 -8.97
N VAL A 40 -21.15 -33.43 -9.26
CA VAL A 40 -19.69 -33.53 -9.22
C VAL A 40 -19.05 -32.61 -10.26
N THR A 41 -19.58 -32.58 -11.49
CA THR A 41 -19.08 -31.68 -12.53
C THR A 41 -19.22 -30.22 -12.13
N MET A 42 -20.37 -29.84 -11.56
CA MET A 42 -20.62 -28.49 -11.07
C MET A 42 -19.66 -28.14 -9.92
N LEU A 43 -19.43 -29.07 -8.97
CA LEU A 43 -18.46 -28.90 -7.89
C LEU A 43 -17.04 -28.65 -8.43
N VAL A 44 -16.59 -29.48 -9.38
CA VAL A 44 -15.26 -29.35 -9.99
C VAL A 44 -15.14 -28.00 -10.72
N LEU A 45 -16.16 -27.60 -11.49
CA LEU A 45 -16.18 -26.30 -12.15
C LEU A 45 -16.17 -25.14 -11.16
N SER A 46 -16.89 -25.24 -10.04
CA SER A 46 -16.85 -24.23 -8.98
C SER A 46 -15.46 -24.13 -8.35
N ILE A 47 -14.80 -25.26 -8.06
CA ILE A 47 -13.44 -25.26 -7.53
C ILE A 47 -12.47 -24.61 -8.51
N ILE A 48 -12.53 -24.98 -9.80
CA ILE A 48 -11.70 -24.35 -10.85
C ILE A 48 -12.00 -22.85 -10.95
N GLY A 49 -13.28 -22.46 -10.85
CA GLY A 49 -13.71 -21.06 -10.85
C GLY A 49 -13.10 -20.27 -9.71
N ILE A 50 -13.12 -20.82 -8.49
CA ILE A 50 -12.53 -20.19 -7.30
C ILE A 50 -11.04 -19.93 -7.49
N TYR A 51 -10.28 -20.89 -8.04
CA TYR A 51 -8.85 -20.70 -8.31
C TYR A 51 -8.55 -19.67 -9.40
N LYS A 52 -9.53 -19.30 -10.24
CA LYS A 52 -9.37 -18.26 -11.28
C LYS A 52 -9.78 -16.87 -10.82
N ILE A 53 -10.41 -16.72 -9.66
CA ILE A 53 -10.74 -15.41 -9.11
C ILE A 53 -9.43 -14.69 -8.80
N ARG A 54 -9.20 -13.57 -9.50
CA ARG A 54 -8.14 -12.62 -9.16
C ARG A 54 -8.76 -11.53 -8.30
N VAL A 55 -8.16 -11.27 -7.14
CA VAL A 55 -8.52 -10.12 -6.32
C VAL A 55 -7.95 -8.90 -7.03
N SER A 56 -8.79 -8.01 -7.57
CA SER A 56 -8.31 -6.68 -7.93
C SER A 56 -7.99 -5.95 -6.63
N GLY A 57 -6.81 -5.34 -6.60
CA GLY A 57 -6.24 -4.73 -5.42
C GLY A 57 -6.06 -3.22 -5.59
N SER A 58 -6.89 -2.60 -6.43
CA SER A 58 -6.82 -1.18 -6.74
C SER A 58 -7.86 -0.41 -5.98
N LEU A 59 -7.40 0.54 -5.17
CA LEU A 59 -8.26 1.46 -4.44
C LEU A 59 -8.93 2.46 -5.38
N ILE A 60 -8.25 2.86 -6.45
CA ILE A 60 -8.79 3.77 -7.47
C ILE A 60 -9.92 3.11 -8.25
N GLU A 61 -9.77 1.84 -8.65
CA GLU A 61 -10.81 1.09 -9.38
C GLU A 61 -12.12 0.95 -8.58
N ASP A 62 -12.03 0.89 -7.25
CA ASP A 62 -13.16 0.80 -6.35
C ASP A 62 -13.87 2.15 -6.12
N MET A 63 -13.31 3.26 -6.63
CA MET A 63 -13.91 4.60 -6.49
C MET A 63 -15.03 4.87 -7.50
N PRO A 64 -16.01 5.73 -7.16
CA PRO A 64 -17.06 6.14 -8.09
C PRO A 64 -16.48 6.94 -9.25
N GLN A 65 -16.34 6.30 -10.42
CA GLN A 65 -15.76 6.88 -11.63
C GLN A 65 -16.52 8.11 -12.16
N SER A 66 -17.79 8.30 -11.79
CA SER A 66 -18.58 9.48 -12.16
C SER A 66 -18.32 10.70 -11.28
N ALA A 67 -17.52 10.57 -10.23
CA ALA A 67 -17.22 11.67 -9.32
C ALA A 67 -16.20 12.64 -9.95
N PRO A 68 -16.35 13.96 -9.71
CA PRO A 68 -15.48 14.97 -10.32
C PRO A 68 -14.01 14.85 -9.89
N PHE A 69 -13.73 14.27 -8.72
CA PHE A 69 -12.36 14.11 -8.19
C PHE A 69 -11.62 12.90 -8.78
N PHE A 70 -12.30 12.02 -9.53
CA PHE A 70 -11.67 10.81 -10.08
C PHE A 70 -10.56 11.17 -11.08
N GLU A 71 -10.85 12.11 -11.98
CA GLU A 71 -9.87 12.63 -12.94
C GLU A 71 -8.73 13.38 -12.24
N ASP A 72 -9.03 14.09 -11.15
CA ASP A 72 -8.00 14.76 -10.35
C ASP A 72 -7.02 13.74 -9.75
N ILE A 73 -7.52 12.62 -9.20
CA ILE A 73 -6.67 11.56 -8.63
C ILE A 73 -5.77 10.95 -9.70
N LEU A 74 -6.31 10.63 -10.87
CA LEU A 74 -5.53 10.08 -11.98
C LEU A 74 -4.43 11.05 -12.45
N PHE A 75 -4.78 12.35 -12.55
CA PHE A 75 -3.80 13.39 -12.86
C PHE A 75 -2.70 13.47 -11.80
N PHE A 76 -3.06 13.43 -10.52
CA PHE A 76 -2.08 13.46 -9.42
C PHE A 76 -1.15 12.24 -9.46
N GLU A 77 -1.68 11.05 -9.71
CA GLU A 77 -0.88 9.83 -9.83
C GLU A 77 0.14 9.91 -10.97
N GLU A 78 -0.29 10.42 -12.14
CA GLU A 78 0.58 10.58 -13.31
C GLU A 78 1.67 11.63 -13.08
N GLN A 79 1.31 12.79 -12.53
CA GLN A 79 2.25 13.91 -12.38
C GLN A 79 3.19 13.78 -11.19
N PHE A 80 2.72 13.21 -10.07
CA PHE A 80 3.50 13.12 -8.84
C PHE A 80 4.10 11.73 -8.61
N GLY A 81 3.84 10.77 -9.50
CA GLY A 81 4.46 9.45 -9.46
C GLY A 81 3.86 8.50 -8.43
N GLY A 82 2.67 8.81 -7.89
CA GLY A 82 1.95 7.97 -6.94
C GLY A 82 0.98 8.75 -6.05
N ILE A 83 0.00 8.04 -5.49
CA ILE A 83 -1.00 8.58 -4.55
C ILE A 83 -1.07 7.79 -3.23
N MET A 84 -0.54 6.57 -3.23
CA MET A 84 -0.58 5.66 -2.09
C MET A 84 0.62 5.94 -1.18
N PRO A 85 0.44 6.44 0.05
CA PRO A 85 1.57 6.75 0.92
C PRO A 85 2.27 5.47 1.39
N LEU A 86 3.59 5.45 1.28
CA LEU A 86 4.48 4.45 1.84
C LEU A 86 5.39 5.10 2.88
N GLU A 87 5.27 4.65 4.12
CA GLU A 87 5.98 5.19 5.28
C GLU A 87 6.98 4.18 5.82
N ILE A 88 8.27 4.51 5.74
CA ILE A 88 9.37 3.65 6.19
C ILE A 88 9.98 4.28 7.43
N THR A 89 10.00 3.50 8.51
CA THR A 89 10.51 3.95 9.81
C THR A 89 11.78 3.20 10.17
N ILE A 90 12.85 3.93 10.47
CA ILE A 90 14.18 3.39 10.76
C ILE A 90 14.53 3.72 12.21
N ASP A 91 14.55 2.70 13.06
CA ASP A 91 14.93 2.84 14.46
C ASP A 91 16.42 2.52 14.66
N THR A 92 17.20 3.53 15.03
CA THR A 92 18.65 3.40 15.28
C THR A 92 18.99 2.74 16.61
N LYS A 93 17.99 2.48 17.47
CA LYS A 93 18.12 1.90 18.82
C LYS A 93 19.03 2.71 19.75
N ARG A 94 19.37 3.95 19.39
CA ARG A 94 20.25 4.85 20.14
C ARG A 94 19.68 6.25 20.11
N LYS A 95 19.64 6.91 21.27
CA LYS A 95 19.29 8.32 21.37
C LYS A 95 20.22 9.17 20.50
N ASN A 96 19.67 10.10 19.72
CA ASN A 96 20.38 10.90 18.71
C ASN A 96 21.13 10.07 17.64
N GLY A 97 20.77 8.80 17.43
CA GLY A 97 21.44 7.92 16.46
C GLY A 97 21.25 8.36 15.01
N ILE A 98 20.17 9.08 14.69
CA ILE A 98 19.89 9.58 13.33
C ILE A 98 20.90 10.66 12.93
N SER A 99 21.39 11.47 13.87
CA SER A 99 22.31 12.57 13.57
C SER A 99 23.70 12.08 13.17
N GLN A 100 23.99 10.78 13.25
CA GLN A 100 25.27 10.21 12.83
C GLN A 100 25.39 10.21 11.31
N LEU A 101 26.54 10.65 10.79
CA LEU A 101 26.78 10.72 9.34
C LEU A 101 26.66 9.35 8.67
N ALA A 102 27.09 8.28 9.35
CA ALA A 102 26.93 6.91 8.83
C ALA A 102 25.45 6.52 8.66
N THR A 103 24.58 6.91 9.61
CA THR A 103 23.13 6.68 9.50
C THR A 103 22.53 7.50 8.37
N LEU A 104 22.86 8.79 8.27
CA LEU A 104 22.37 9.66 7.21
C LEU A 104 22.76 9.15 5.82
N LYS A 105 24.00 8.66 5.65
CA LYS A 105 24.45 8.04 4.38
C LYS A 105 23.64 6.79 4.02
N ARG A 106 23.37 5.92 4.99
CA ARG A 106 22.54 4.72 4.77
C ARG A 106 21.09 5.08 4.42
N ILE A 107 20.54 6.12 5.05
CA ILE A 107 19.21 6.64 4.71
C ILE A 107 19.21 7.16 3.28
N GLU A 108 20.22 7.93 2.89
CA GLU A 108 20.37 8.47 1.53
C GLU A 108 20.49 7.34 0.49
N GLU A 109 21.29 6.31 0.76
CA GLU A 109 21.41 5.14 -0.11
C GLU A 109 20.09 4.36 -0.26
N LEU A 110 19.29 4.28 0.80
CA LEU A 110 17.96 3.68 0.74
C LEU A 110 16.99 4.57 -0.06
N SER A 111 16.98 5.87 0.18
CA SER A 111 16.18 6.83 -0.57
C SER A 111 16.53 6.82 -2.07
N ALA A 112 17.81 6.76 -2.42
CA ALA A 112 18.24 6.65 -3.81
C ALA A 112 17.74 5.36 -4.47
N TYR A 113 17.81 4.22 -3.76
CA TYR A 113 17.27 2.96 -4.24
C TYR A 113 15.74 3.00 -4.43
N ILE A 114 15.01 3.65 -3.52
CA ILE A 114 13.56 3.82 -3.64
C ILE A 114 13.21 4.71 -4.85
N GLU A 115 13.98 5.77 -5.10
CA GLU A 115 13.79 6.67 -6.25
C GLU A 115 14.03 5.97 -7.61
N GLU A 116 14.80 4.88 -7.64
CA GLU A 116 15.01 4.08 -8.86
C GLU A 116 13.79 3.22 -9.24
N ILE A 117 12.79 3.07 -8.35
CA ILE A 117 11.61 2.24 -8.58
C ILE A 117 10.59 3.05 -9.41
N PRO A 118 10.27 2.63 -10.65
CA PRO A 118 9.45 3.43 -11.58
C PRO A 118 8.03 3.76 -11.09
N GLU A 119 7.51 2.94 -10.19
CA GLU A 119 6.15 3.07 -9.65
C GLU A 119 6.08 3.88 -8.35
N ILE A 120 7.20 4.45 -7.90
CA ILE A 120 7.31 5.23 -6.68
C ILE A 120 7.79 6.66 -6.98
N SER A 121 7.26 7.62 -6.23
CA SER A 121 7.66 9.02 -6.27
C SER A 121 8.97 9.28 -5.51
N LYS A 122 9.51 10.49 -5.66
CA LYS A 122 10.76 10.87 -4.98
C LYS A 122 10.57 10.80 -3.46
N PRO A 123 11.34 9.98 -2.72
CA PRO A 123 11.22 9.89 -1.27
C PRO A 123 11.71 11.15 -0.57
N ILE A 124 11.06 11.48 0.55
CA ILE A 124 11.41 12.59 1.43
C ILE A 124 11.82 12.01 2.79
N SER A 125 12.97 12.45 3.30
CA SER A 125 13.51 11.99 4.59
C SER A 125 14.29 13.09 5.31
N ILE A 126 14.83 12.74 6.49
CA ILE A 126 15.73 13.60 7.26
C ILE A 126 16.96 14.06 6.45
N THR A 127 17.43 13.28 5.46
CA THR A 127 18.57 13.68 4.65
C THR A 127 18.25 14.88 3.78
N ASN A 128 17.02 15.00 3.26
CA ASN A 128 16.58 16.17 2.50
C ASN A 128 16.66 17.45 3.35
N LEU A 129 16.26 17.40 4.62
CA LEU A 129 16.38 18.52 5.56
C LEU A 129 17.84 18.89 5.81
N VAL A 130 18.71 17.89 6.02
CA VAL A 130 20.15 18.11 6.27
C VAL A 130 20.83 18.72 5.03
N LYS A 131 20.54 18.22 3.83
CA LYS A 131 21.03 18.77 2.56
C LYS A 131 20.56 20.21 2.35
N TYR A 132 19.28 20.47 2.60
CA TYR A 132 18.71 21.81 2.50
C TYR A 132 19.36 22.79 3.50
N ALA A 133 19.63 22.34 4.72
CA ALA A 133 20.30 23.16 5.71
C ALA A 133 21.75 23.49 5.32
N LYS A 134 22.48 22.55 4.71
CA LYS A 134 23.81 22.82 4.13
C LYS A 134 23.70 23.86 3.03
N GLN A 135 22.81 23.68 2.06
CA GLN A 135 22.57 24.65 1.00
C GLN A 135 22.25 26.05 1.55
N ALA A 136 21.35 26.13 2.54
CA ALA A 136 20.98 27.39 3.17
C ALA A 136 22.16 28.05 3.90
N TYR A 137 23.01 27.27 4.58
CA TYR A 137 24.23 27.75 5.22
C TYR A 137 25.21 28.37 4.20
N TYR A 138 25.30 27.78 3.01
CA TYR A 138 26.10 28.29 1.88
C TYR A 138 25.32 29.27 0.99
N ASN A 139 24.48 30.13 1.59
CA ASN A 139 23.73 31.20 0.92
C ASN A 139 22.83 30.73 -0.23
N GLY A 140 22.27 29.51 -0.14
CA GLY A 140 21.33 28.97 -1.11
C GLY A 140 21.96 28.34 -2.35
N ASN A 141 23.30 28.22 -2.40
CA ASN A 141 23.99 27.69 -3.58
C ASN A 141 23.60 26.21 -3.87
N PRO A 142 22.97 25.91 -5.03
CA PRO A 142 22.50 24.56 -5.37
C PRO A 142 23.58 23.48 -5.37
N GLU A 143 24.84 23.83 -5.63
CA GLU A 143 25.98 22.90 -5.61
C GLU A 143 26.21 22.30 -4.21
N TYR A 144 25.68 22.92 -3.16
CA TYR A 144 25.79 22.46 -1.77
C TYR A 144 24.56 21.67 -1.30
N TYR A 145 23.65 21.25 -2.19
CA TYR A 145 22.57 20.33 -1.88
C TYR A 145 23.07 18.88 -1.78
N GLU A 146 23.91 18.64 -0.77
CA GLU A 146 24.53 17.35 -0.52
C GLU A 146 24.67 17.12 0.99
N LEU A 147 24.96 15.89 1.39
CA LEU A 147 25.18 15.62 2.81
C LEU A 147 26.45 16.35 3.27
N PRO A 148 26.47 16.90 4.50
CA PRO A 148 27.67 17.51 5.05
C PRO A 148 28.78 16.48 5.20
N SER A 149 30.00 16.90 4.89
CA SER A 149 31.22 16.18 5.27
C SER A 149 31.34 16.07 6.79
N SER A 150 32.27 15.22 7.25
CA SER A 150 32.52 15.05 8.69
C SER A 150 32.95 16.35 9.37
N GLN A 151 33.65 17.25 8.67
CA GLN A 151 34.01 18.58 9.20
C GLN A 151 32.78 19.51 9.24
N GLU A 152 31.98 19.52 8.18
CA GLU A 152 30.80 20.39 8.08
C GLU A 152 29.72 20.05 9.11
N GLN A 153 29.62 18.78 9.49
CA GLN A 153 28.64 18.28 10.45
C GLN A 153 28.68 19.04 11.79
N TYR A 154 29.87 19.50 12.23
CA TYR A 154 30.05 20.22 13.48
C TYR A 154 29.32 21.57 13.54
N PHE A 155 29.13 22.24 12.41
CA PHE A 155 28.45 23.54 12.35
C PHE A 155 27.08 23.48 11.67
N ILE A 156 26.85 22.55 10.74
CA ILE A 156 25.54 22.36 10.10
C ILE A 156 24.52 21.79 11.09
N MET A 157 24.89 20.82 11.93
CA MET A 157 23.92 20.19 12.84
C MET A 157 23.39 21.16 13.91
N PRO A 158 24.23 22.00 14.55
CA PRO A 158 23.73 23.09 15.40
C PRO A 158 22.92 24.14 14.64
N PHE A 159 23.26 24.45 13.39
CA PHE A 159 22.49 25.38 12.56
C PHE A 159 21.04 24.89 12.37
N ILE A 160 20.84 23.59 12.10
CA ILE A 160 19.50 22.98 12.01
C ILE A 160 18.75 23.05 13.34
N LYS A 161 19.42 22.78 14.47
CA LYS A 161 18.78 22.80 15.80
C LYS A 161 18.41 24.21 16.26
N ASN A 162 19.22 25.20 15.89
CA ASN A 162 19.08 26.59 16.32
C ASN A 162 18.30 27.45 15.32
N SER A 163 18.03 26.95 14.12
CA SER A 163 17.21 27.67 13.15
C SER A 163 15.81 27.85 13.73
N LYS A 164 15.38 29.11 13.85
CA LYS A 164 14.02 29.50 14.27
C LYS A 164 12.93 29.09 13.26
N ALA A 165 13.32 28.50 12.14
CA ALA A 165 12.40 27.81 11.24
C ALA A 165 11.86 26.59 11.98
N ASP A 166 10.75 26.81 12.70
CA ASP A 166 9.91 25.86 13.44
C ASP A 166 10.60 24.56 13.87
N GLY A 167 10.75 24.36 15.19
CA GLY A 167 11.09 23.05 15.77
C GLY A 167 10.16 21.90 15.32
N ASN A 168 9.06 22.23 14.64
CA ASN A 168 8.14 21.34 13.94
C ASN A 168 8.67 20.75 12.61
N MET A 169 9.75 21.29 12.02
CA MET A 169 10.31 20.73 10.78
C MET A 169 11.06 19.42 11.02
N LEU A 170 11.77 19.30 12.16
CA LEU A 170 12.47 18.07 12.53
C LEU A 170 11.49 16.96 12.91
N SER A 171 10.36 17.29 13.56
CA SER A 171 9.37 16.30 14.01
C SER A 171 8.63 15.60 12.87
N ALA A 172 8.63 16.16 11.66
CA ALA A 172 8.12 15.51 10.45
C ALA A 172 8.99 14.31 10.02
N TYR A 173 10.29 14.33 10.33
CA TYR A 173 11.26 13.35 9.84
C TYR A 173 11.90 12.51 10.94
N ALA A 174 11.86 12.96 12.20
CA ALA A 174 12.49 12.29 13.33
C ALA A 174 11.61 12.36 14.59
N ASP A 175 11.72 11.35 15.45
CA ASP A 175 11.12 11.39 16.77
C ASP A 175 11.80 12.41 17.70
N SER A 176 11.16 12.68 18.84
CA SER A 176 11.65 13.66 19.83
C SER A 176 13.01 13.28 20.44
N LEU A 177 13.41 12.01 20.38
CA LEU A 177 14.68 11.51 20.88
C LEU A 177 15.78 11.45 19.82
N GLY A 178 15.48 11.74 18.54
CA GLY A 178 16.40 11.61 17.43
C GLY A 178 16.90 10.17 17.23
N GLN A 179 16.09 9.19 17.61
CA GLN A 179 16.35 7.76 17.52
C GLN A 179 15.70 7.13 16.28
N VAL A 180 14.48 7.56 15.95
CA VAL A 180 13.67 7.00 14.86
C VAL A 180 13.56 8.00 13.70
N ALA A 181 14.02 7.61 12.52
CA ALA A 181 13.88 8.40 11.29
C ALA A 181 12.72 7.90 10.44
N ARG A 182 12.07 8.81 9.72
CA ARG A 182 11.00 8.52 8.76
C ARG A 182 11.44 8.85 7.34
N ILE A 183 11.13 7.95 6.40
CA ILE A 183 11.19 8.17 4.96
C ILE A 183 9.76 8.02 4.45
N THR A 184 9.25 9.07 3.82
CA THR A 184 7.92 9.11 3.22
C THR A 184 8.05 9.11 1.71
N THR A 185 7.30 8.26 1.03
CA THR A 185 7.16 8.28 -0.42
C THR A 185 5.73 7.93 -0.83
N PHE A 186 5.41 8.05 -2.12
CA PHE A 186 4.11 7.66 -2.67
C PHE A 186 4.30 6.63 -3.78
N MET A 187 3.39 5.67 -3.85
CA MET A 187 3.36 4.61 -4.85
C MET A 187 2.13 4.76 -5.74
N LYS A 188 2.25 4.36 -7.00
CA LYS A 188 1.11 4.24 -7.92
C LYS A 188 0.24 3.05 -7.52
N ASP A 189 -1.06 3.14 -7.82
CA ASP A 189 -1.99 2.05 -7.64
C ASP A 189 -1.83 1.01 -8.76
N ILE A 190 -0.91 0.08 -8.56
CA ILE A 190 -0.49 -0.95 -9.53
C ILE A 190 -0.96 -2.36 -9.13
N GLY A 191 -1.93 -2.44 -8.23
CA GLY A 191 -2.49 -3.68 -7.69
C GLY A 191 -1.65 -4.31 -6.57
N THR A 192 -2.34 -5.00 -5.64
CA THR A 192 -1.76 -5.51 -4.39
C THR A 192 -0.52 -6.39 -4.58
N GLU A 193 -0.51 -7.33 -5.54
CA GLU A 193 0.62 -8.25 -5.72
C GLU A 193 1.94 -7.52 -6.05
N ARG A 194 1.87 -6.46 -6.87
CA ARG A 194 3.05 -5.68 -7.24
C ARG A 194 3.47 -4.76 -6.09
N MET A 195 2.51 -4.13 -5.42
CA MET A 195 2.77 -3.31 -4.22
C MET A 195 3.48 -4.12 -3.14
N GLU A 196 2.99 -5.33 -2.83
CA GLU A 196 3.62 -6.24 -1.85
C GLU A 196 5.06 -6.60 -2.23
N LYS A 197 5.33 -6.84 -3.52
CA LYS A 197 6.71 -7.12 -3.99
C LYS A 197 7.63 -5.92 -3.79
N ILE A 198 7.16 -4.71 -4.12
CA ILE A 198 7.94 -3.49 -3.94
C ILE A 198 8.24 -3.25 -2.46
N GLU A 199 7.25 -3.40 -1.59
CA GLU A 199 7.43 -3.29 -0.14
C GLU A 199 8.45 -4.32 0.38
N GLN A 200 8.37 -5.57 -0.08
CA GLN A 200 9.34 -6.61 0.28
C GLN A 200 10.75 -6.29 -0.21
N ASP A 201 10.91 -5.80 -1.43
CA ASP A 201 12.22 -5.44 -1.99
C ASP A 201 12.86 -4.28 -1.21
N ILE A 202 12.08 -3.23 -0.90
CA ILE A 202 12.50 -2.10 -0.06
C ILE A 202 12.88 -2.59 1.33
N TYR A 203 12.06 -3.46 1.93
CA TYR A 203 12.31 -4.01 3.27
C TYR A 203 13.61 -4.81 3.32
N GLN A 204 13.85 -5.70 2.35
CA GLN A 204 15.10 -6.47 2.26
C GLN A 204 16.31 -5.55 2.07
N LYS A 205 16.19 -4.51 1.24
CA LYS A 205 17.25 -3.53 1.05
C LYS A 205 17.54 -2.75 2.34
N ALA A 206 16.50 -2.31 3.04
CA ALA A 206 16.61 -1.62 4.32
C ALA A 206 17.28 -2.51 5.37
N GLN A 207 16.93 -3.80 5.46
CA GLN A 207 17.60 -4.74 6.37
C GLN A 207 19.10 -4.84 6.09
N LYS A 208 19.50 -4.88 4.80
CA LYS A 208 20.92 -4.92 4.39
C LYS A 208 21.69 -3.67 4.83
N TYR A 209 21.10 -2.48 4.66
CA TYR A 209 21.77 -1.22 5.01
C TYR A 209 21.85 -0.97 6.51
N PHE A 210 20.80 -1.33 7.25
CA PHE A 210 20.72 -1.02 8.68
C PHE A 210 21.14 -2.18 9.57
N GLN A 211 21.55 -3.33 9.01
CA GLN A 211 21.90 -4.55 9.74
C GLN A 211 20.84 -4.85 10.80
N MET A 212 19.56 -4.74 10.43
CA MET A 212 18.48 -5.04 11.36
C MET A 212 18.63 -6.51 11.76
N SER A 213 19.05 -6.76 13.00
CA SER A 213 18.81 -8.04 13.66
C SER A 213 17.31 -8.29 13.49
N ALA A 214 16.98 -9.34 12.75
CA ALA A 214 15.63 -9.70 12.33
C ALA A 214 14.58 -9.34 13.40
N MET A 215 13.60 -8.53 13.01
CA MET A 215 12.38 -8.36 13.82
C MET A 215 11.25 -9.11 13.12
N LYS A 216 10.65 -9.97 13.94
CA LYS A 216 9.57 -10.92 13.68
C LYS A 216 8.23 -10.21 13.50
#